data_AF-A0A539DUA6-F1
#
_entry.id   AF-A0A539DUA6-F1
#
_cell.length_a   1.000
_cell.length_b   1.000
_cell.length_c   1.000
_cell.angle_alpha   90.00
_cell.angle_beta   90.00
_cell.angle_gamma   90.00
#
_symmetry.space_group_name_H-M   'P 1'
#
loop_
_entity.id
_entity.type
_entity.pdbx_description
1 polymer ?
#
loop_
_entity_poly.entity_id
_entity_poly.type
_entity_poly.pdbx_seq_one_letter_code
_entity_poly.pdbx_strand_id
1 'polypeptide(L)'
;MKRRETFVPCEEQMALWPEISGNTINGFGETTVRKPSPVMWHPAEMIAHGPVQTWFWQQGAKQPEIFALRSERQRVIAEPDAPIAETPRTIAPEAAAALVKDAARAAG
;
A
#
# COMPACT_ATOMS: atom_id res chain seq x y z
N MET A 1 25.65 2.05 24.15
CA MET A 1 24.25 2.33 23.74
C MET A 1 24.23 3.67 23.01
N LYS A 2 23.97 3.70 21.69
CA LYS A 2 23.92 4.99 20.95
C LYS A 2 22.77 5.82 21.53
N ARG A 3 23.05 7.07 21.93
CA ARG A 3 21.98 8.03 22.26
C ARG A 3 21.10 8.15 21.03
N ARG A 4 19.81 7.90 21.20
CA ARG A 4 18.83 8.22 20.15
C ARG A 4 18.76 9.75 20.12
N GLU A 5 19.14 10.32 18.99
CA GLU A 5 18.88 11.73 18.73
C GLU A 5 17.37 11.98 18.83
N THR A 6 16.99 13.15 19.34
CA THR A 6 15.59 13.57 19.38
C THR A 6 15.07 13.67 17.95
N PHE A 7 14.03 12.91 17.63
CA PHE A 7 13.39 12.99 16.33
C PHE A 7 12.70 14.35 16.19
N VAL A 8 13.03 15.06 15.12
CA VAL A 8 12.35 16.30 14.71
C VAL A 8 11.70 16.04 13.35
N PRO A 9 10.37 16.16 13.22
CA PRO A 9 9.69 15.91 11.96
C PRO A 9 10.02 16.98 10.91
N CYS A 10 9.93 16.63 9.64
CA CYS A 10 10.12 17.57 8.54
C CYS A 10 9.02 18.63 8.53
N GLU A 11 9.39 19.92 8.66
CA GLU A 11 8.44 21.03 8.72
C GLU A 11 7.54 21.11 7.48
N GLU A 12 8.10 20.90 6.28
CA GLU A 12 7.34 20.90 5.02
C GLU A 12 6.24 19.83 5.01
N GLN A 13 6.55 18.64 5.53
CA GLN A 13 5.57 17.56 5.64
C GLN A 13 4.48 17.90 6.67
N MET A 14 4.90 18.44 7.82
CA MET A 14 3.98 18.79 8.90
C MET A 14 3.01 19.91 8.51
N ALA A 15 3.44 20.85 7.66
CA ALA A 15 2.58 21.91 7.13
C ALA A 15 1.42 21.38 6.25
N LEU A 16 1.53 20.15 5.74
CA LEU A 16 0.50 19.51 4.90
C LEU A 16 -0.45 18.62 5.71
N TRP A 17 -0.23 18.48 7.02
CA TRP A 17 -1.03 17.60 7.86
C TRP A 17 -2.43 18.19 8.04
N PRO A 18 -3.50 17.38 7.89
CA PRO A 18 -4.84 17.87 8.17
C PRO A 18 -5.08 18.03 9.67
N GLU A 19 -6.07 18.83 10.03
CA GLU A 19 -6.51 18.99 11.42
C GLU A 19 -7.07 17.68 12.01
N ILE A 20 -7.63 16.81 11.17
CA ILE A 20 -8.22 15.54 11.60
C ILE A 20 -7.16 14.44 11.77
N SER A 21 -7.19 13.78 12.93
CA SER A 21 -6.31 12.64 13.21
C SER A 21 -6.68 11.42 12.35
N GLY A 22 -5.67 10.67 11.91
CA GLY A 22 -5.87 9.36 11.31
C GLY A 22 -6.61 8.37 12.23
N ASN A 23 -6.47 8.49 13.56
CA ASN A 23 -7.21 7.66 14.51
C ASN A 23 -8.72 7.91 14.44
N THR A 24 -9.12 9.18 14.28
CA THR A 24 -10.52 9.53 14.08
C THR A 24 -11.06 8.91 12.79
N ILE A 25 -10.30 8.98 11.69
CA ILE A 25 -10.71 8.41 10.41
C ILE A 25 -10.82 6.88 10.49
N ASN A 26 -9.85 6.24 11.15
CA ASN A 26 -9.78 4.78 11.35
C ASN A 26 -10.81 4.24 12.37
N GLY A 27 -11.58 5.12 13.02
CA GLY A 27 -12.60 4.75 13.98
C GLY A 27 -12.05 4.27 15.32
N PHE A 28 -10.88 4.76 15.73
CA PHE A 28 -10.33 4.46 17.05
C PHE A 28 -11.29 4.95 18.14
N GLY A 29 -11.82 4.02 18.94
CA GLY A 29 -12.76 4.31 20.02
C GLY A 29 -14.23 4.37 19.59
N GLU A 30 -14.56 4.11 18.32
CA GLU A 30 -15.95 4.02 17.88
C GLU A 30 -16.62 2.73 18.41
N THR A 31 -17.87 2.86 18.87
CA THR A 31 -18.69 1.73 19.33
C THR A 31 -19.76 1.32 18.33
N THR A 32 -19.99 2.14 17.31
CA THR A 32 -21.05 1.94 16.32
C THR A 32 -20.44 1.45 15.01
N VAL A 33 -21.02 0.41 14.43
CA VAL A 33 -20.60 -0.09 13.12
C VAL A 33 -20.95 0.93 12.05
N ARG A 34 -19.96 1.32 11.25
CA ARG A 34 -20.14 2.14 10.06
C ARG A 34 -19.31 1.61 8.90
N LYS A 35 -19.57 2.14 7.70
CA LYS A 35 -18.72 1.86 6.54
C LYS A 35 -17.31 2.43 6.78
N PRO A 36 -16.26 1.74 6.31
CA PRO A 36 -14.90 2.24 6.41
C PRO A 36 -14.76 3.54 5.62
N SER A 37 -13.96 4.46 6.16
CA SER A 37 -13.56 5.67 5.44
C SER A 37 -12.27 5.41 4.67
N PRO A 38 -12.07 6.01 3.48
CA PRO A 38 -10.78 6.01 2.81
C PRO A 38 -9.69 6.61 3.70
N VAL A 39 -8.53 5.95 3.75
CA VAL A 39 -7.35 6.34 4.54
C VAL A 39 -6.13 6.36 3.62
N MET A 40 -4.94 6.65 4.17
CA MET A 40 -3.68 6.66 3.41
C MET A 40 -3.57 5.51 2.40
N TRP A 41 -3.00 5.85 1.25
CA TRP A 41 -2.80 5.04 0.04
C TRP A 41 -4.02 4.83 -0.86
N HIS A 42 -5.18 5.41 -0.52
CA HIS A 42 -6.27 5.64 -1.49
C HIS A 42 -5.92 6.83 -2.41
N PRO A 43 -6.69 7.07 -3.50
CA PRO A 43 -6.53 8.27 -4.31
C PRO A 43 -6.49 9.52 -3.43
N ALA A 44 -5.52 10.40 -3.68
CA ALA A 44 -5.17 11.48 -2.76
C ALA A 44 -6.33 12.47 -2.57
N GLU A 45 -7.12 12.67 -3.61
CA GLU A 45 -8.33 13.50 -3.63
C GLU A 45 -9.47 12.95 -2.76
N MET A 46 -9.43 11.67 -2.37
CA MET A 46 -10.46 11.03 -1.55
C MET A 46 -10.16 11.05 -0.05
N ILE A 47 -8.97 11.52 0.36
CA ILE A 47 -8.50 11.38 1.74
C ILE A 47 -8.06 12.71 2.35
N ALA A 48 -8.33 12.89 3.64
CA ALA A 48 -7.92 14.08 4.38
C ALA A 48 -6.39 14.30 4.36
N HIS A 49 -5.61 13.22 4.32
CA HIS A 49 -4.15 13.25 4.27
C HIS A 49 -3.59 13.30 2.83
N GLY A 50 -4.43 13.62 1.83
CA GLY A 50 -4.06 13.67 0.41
C GLY A 50 -2.85 14.55 0.09
N PRO A 51 -2.74 15.76 0.67
CA PRO A 51 -1.56 16.61 0.51
C PRO A 51 -0.28 15.95 1.03
N VAL A 52 -0.31 15.34 2.22
CA VAL A 52 0.83 14.60 2.80
C VAL A 52 1.26 13.45 1.90
N GLN A 53 0.29 12.67 1.39
CA GLN A 53 0.55 11.56 0.49
C GLN A 53 1.19 12.03 -0.82
N THR A 54 0.67 13.10 -1.42
CA THR A 54 1.20 13.69 -2.65
C THR A 54 2.65 14.14 -2.45
N TRP A 55 2.94 14.83 -1.35
CA TRP A 55 4.29 15.24 -0.99
C TRP A 55 5.23 14.03 -0.81
N PHE A 56 4.78 12.97 -0.15
CA PHE A 56 5.57 11.74 0.03
C PHE A 56 5.96 11.11 -1.32
N TRP A 57 5.03 11.04 -2.26
CA TRP A 57 5.32 10.51 -3.60
C TRP A 57 6.36 11.36 -4.33
N GLN A 58 6.26 12.69 -4.23
CA GLN A 58 7.21 13.64 -4.81
C GLN A 58 8.62 13.46 -4.21
N GLN A 59 8.76 13.20 -2.91
CA GLN A 59 10.09 12.99 -2.31
C GLN A 59 10.78 11.74 -2.86
N GLY A 60 10.04 10.64 -3.05
CA GLY A 60 10.61 9.42 -3.61
C GLY A 60 11.05 9.58 -5.08
N ALA A 61 10.43 10.50 -5.84
CA ALA A 61 10.87 10.82 -7.20
C ALA A 61 12.21 11.59 -7.24
N LYS A 62 12.56 12.29 -6.15
CA LYS A 62 13.85 13.01 -6.02
C LYS A 62 15.01 12.09 -5.63
N GLN A 63 14.72 10.85 -5.20
CA GLN A 63 15.72 9.88 -4.77
C GLN A 63 15.96 8.86 -5.91
N PRO A 64 17.12 8.90 -6.60
CA PRO A 64 17.35 8.09 -7.81
C PRO A 64 17.12 6.59 -7.60
N GLU A 65 17.54 6.04 -6.46
CA GLU A 65 17.36 4.61 -6.13
C GLU A 65 15.89 4.25 -5.96
N ILE A 66 15.12 5.09 -5.26
CA ILE A 66 13.69 4.87 -5.04
C ILE A 66 12.92 5.02 -6.35
N PHE A 67 13.28 6.01 -7.17
CA PHE A 67 12.68 6.21 -8.48
C PHE A 67 12.92 5.02 -9.40
N ALA A 68 14.15 4.48 -9.44
CA ALA A 68 14.49 3.30 -10.22
C ALA A 68 13.68 2.07 -9.78
N LEU A 69 13.60 1.80 -8.48
CA LEU A 69 12.81 0.69 -7.92
C LEU A 69 11.31 0.82 -8.24
N ARG A 70 10.75 2.04 -8.16
CA ARG A 70 9.35 2.29 -8.50
C ARG A 70 9.08 2.12 -9.99
N SER A 71 10.01 2.52 -10.84
CA SER A 71 9.91 2.35 -12.30
C SER A 71 9.92 0.88 -12.68
N GLU A 72 10.77 0.07 -12.04
CA GLU A 72 10.78 -1.38 -12.26
C GLU A 72 9.50 -2.04 -11.78
N ARG A 73 9.01 -1.68 -10.58
CA ARG A 73 7.70 -2.15 -10.11
C ARG A 73 6.57 -1.77 -11.07
N GLN A 74 6.62 -0.57 -11.66
CA GLN A 74 5.59 -0.12 -12.60
C GLN A 74 5.57 -0.96 -13.88
N ARG A 75 6.71 -1.49 -14.34
CA ARG A 75 6.74 -2.43 -15.46
C ARG A 75 5.94 -3.70 -15.18
N VAL A 76 6.14 -4.30 -14.01
CA VAL A 76 5.40 -5.50 -13.59
C VAL A 76 3.91 -5.21 -13.45
N ILE A 77 3.53 -4.06 -12.88
CA ILE A 77 2.12 -3.64 -12.75
C ILE A 77 1.47 -3.41 -14.13
N ALA A 78 2.23 -2.90 -15.10
CA ALA A 78 1.73 -2.62 -16.44
C ALA A 78 1.66 -3.88 -17.33
N GLU A 79 2.18 -5.02 -16.86
CA GLU A 79 2.06 -6.27 -17.57
C GLU A 79 0.58 -6.67 -17.61
N PRO A 80 0.03 -7.04 -18.78
CA PRO A 80 -1.36 -7.45 -18.87
C PRO A 80 -1.58 -8.72 -18.03
N ASP A 81 -2.70 -8.75 -17.31
CA ASP A 81 -3.13 -9.96 -16.61
C ASP A 81 -3.27 -11.12 -17.61
N ALA A 82 -2.96 -12.33 -17.13
CA ALA A 82 -3.27 -13.53 -17.88
C ALA A 82 -4.78 -13.59 -18.20
N PRO A 83 -5.17 -14.09 -19.38
CA PRO A 83 -6.58 -14.20 -19.72
C PRO A 83 -7.31 -15.06 -18.69
N ILE A 84 -8.53 -14.66 -18.36
CA ILE A 84 -9.42 -15.47 -17.53
C ILE A 84 -9.64 -16.81 -18.25
N ALA A 85 -9.47 -17.91 -17.51
CA ALA A 85 -9.68 -19.25 -18.07
C ALA A 85 -11.12 -19.40 -18.59
N GLU A 86 -11.27 -19.91 -19.81
CA GLU A 86 -12.58 -20.09 -20.45
C GLU A 86 -13.48 -21.08 -19.69
N THR A 87 -12.88 -22.08 -19.05
CA THR A 87 -13.60 -23.11 -18.30
C THR A 87 -13.36 -22.96 -16.79
N PRO A 88 -14.41 -22.69 -16.00
CA PRO A 88 -14.31 -22.70 -14.54
C PRO A 88 -13.90 -24.07 -14.02
N ARG A 89 -12.91 -24.12 -13.13
CA ARG A 89 -12.49 -25.35 -12.47
C ARG A 89 -12.84 -25.29 -10.98
N THR A 90 -13.65 -26.25 -10.53
CA THR A 90 -13.86 -26.46 -9.10
C THR A 90 -12.80 -27.42 -8.58
N ILE A 91 -12.01 -26.99 -7.61
CA ILE A 91 -10.95 -27.79 -7.00
C ILE A 91 -11.21 -27.85 -5.49
N ALA A 92 -11.17 -29.04 -4.90
CA ALA A 92 -11.23 -29.18 -3.44
C ALA A 92 -10.02 -28.48 -2.80
N PRO A 93 -10.16 -27.84 -1.63
CA PRO A 93 -9.08 -27.08 -0.99
C PRO A 93 -7.77 -27.86 -0.85
N GLU A 94 -7.85 -29.15 -0.53
CA GLU A 94 -6.68 -30.02 -0.33
C GLU A 94 -5.93 -30.24 -1.65
N ALA A 95 -6.68 -30.43 -2.75
CA ALA A 95 -6.11 -30.60 -4.08
C ALA A 95 -5.51 -29.28 -4.61
N ALA A 96 -6.14 -28.14 -4.35
CA ALA A 96 -5.57 -26.84 -4.69
C ALA A 96 -4.26 -26.59 -3.94
N ALA A 97 -4.22 -26.90 -2.64
CA ALA A 97 -3.01 -26.77 -1.84
C ALA A 97 -1.87 -27.68 -2.32
N ALA A 98 -2.17 -28.91 -2.77
CA ALA A 98 -1.18 -29.80 -3.35
C ALA A 98 -0.58 -29.21 -4.64
N LEU A 99 -1.44 -28.73 -5.56
CA LEU A 99 -1.00 -28.12 -6.83
C LEU A 99 -0.07 -26.92 -6.60
N VAL A 100 -0.41 -26.02 -5.66
CA VAL A 100 0.43 -24.86 -5.34
C VAL A 100 1.78 -25.29 -4.77
N LYS A 101 1.80 -26.29 -3.88
CA LYS A 101 3.05 -26.80 -3.30
C LYS A 101 3.93 -27.47 -4.35
N ASP A 102 3.35 -28.23 -5.27
CA ASP A 102 4.07 -28.90 -6.33
C ASP A 102 4.67 -27.87 -7.30
N ALA A 103 3.90 -26.85 -7.68
CA ALA A 103 4.38 -25.73 -8.48
C ALA A 103 5.53 -24.97 -7.79
N ALA A 104 5.40 -24.68 -6.49
CA ALA A 104 6.45 -24.01 -5.73
C ALA A 104 7.74 -24.85 -5.70
N ARG A 105 7.67 -26.15 -5.41
CA ARG A 105 8.84 -27.03 -5.43
C ARG A 105 9.51 -27.13 -6.79
N ALA A 106 8.73 -27.04 -7.88
CA ALA A 106 9.27 -27.04 -9.22
C ALA A 106 9.97 -25.72 -9.59
N ALA A 107 9.58 -24.60 -8.96
CA ALA A 107 10.16 -23.28 -9.19
C ALA A 107 11.48 -23.03 -8.42
N GLY A 108 11.79 -23.84 -7.41
CA GLY A 108 12.98 -23.73 -6.56
C GLY A 108 12.73 -22.96 -5.27
#